data_AF-A0A8S3GAU1-F1
#
_entry.id   AF-A0A8S3GAU1-F1
#
_cell.length_a   1.000
_cell.length_b   1.000
_cell.length_c   1.000
_cell.angle_alpha   90.00
_cell.angle_beta   90.00
_cell.angle_gamma   90.00
#
_symmetry.space_group_name_H-M   'P 1'
#
loop_
_entity.id
_entity.type
_entity.pdbx_description
1 polymer ?
#
loop_
_entity_poly.entity_id
_entity_poly.type
_entity_poly.pdbx_seq_one_letter_code
_entity_poly.pdbx_strand_id
1 'polypeptide(L)'
;MPYLKNLKVPIPVTDNLDPLSMLIDDADMAAWNNEGLPADRMSYENATILTNCERWPLMIDPQLQGVKWIRTRYGEKLVVIRLGAKGYMEKLEHA
;
A
#
# COMPACT_ATOMS: atom_id res chain seq x y z
N MET A 1 -0.17 -22.30 5.43
CA MET A 1 1.05 -22.00 6.20
C MET A 1 1.61 -23.26 6.85
N PRO A 2 2.75 -23.81 6.38
CA PRO A 2 3.30 -25.08 6.89
C PRO A 2 3.66 -25.07 8.37
N TYR A 3 4.16 -23.94 8.88
CA TYR A 3 4.57 -23.81 10.28
C TYR A 3 3.40 -23.93 11.26
N LEU A 4 2.29 -23.24 11.00
CA LEU A 4 1.11 -23.24 11.87
C LEU A 4 0.43 -24.62 11.98
N LYS A 5 0.52 -25.44 10.92
CA LYS A 5 -0.08 -26.78 10.87
C LYS A 5 0.65 -27.82 11.72
N ASN A 6 1.92 -27.56 12.08
CA ASN A 6 2.78 -28.52 12.77
C ASN A 6 2.98 -28.19 14.26
N LEU A 7 2.19 -27.28 14.83
CA LEU A 7 2.28 -26.92 16.24
C LEU A 7 1.70 -28.02 17.13
N LYS A 8 2.38 -28.32 18.25
CA LYS A 8 1.91 -29.29 19.26
C LYS A 8 0.56 -28.91 19.86
N VAL A 9 0.30 -27.61 19.96
CA VAL A 9 -1.00 -27.04 20.31
C VAL A 9 -1.52 -26.34 19.06
N PRO A 10 -2.61 -26.84 18.44
CA PRO A 10 -3.12 -26.27 17.20
C PRO A 10 -3.75 -24.89 17.44
N ILE A 11 -3.48 -23.96 16.52
CA ILE A 11 -4.15 -22.66 16.47
C ILE A 11 -5.28 -22.77 15.44
N PRO A 12 -6.54 -22.48 15.81
CA PRO A 12 -7.65 -22.48 14.86
C PRO A 12 -7.39 -21.48 13.72
N VAL A 13 -7.47 -21.95 12.48
CA VAL A 13 -7.31 -21.13 11.28
C VAL A 13 -8.32 -21.56 10.22
N THR A 14 -8.81 -20.60 9.45
CA THR A 14 -9.64 -20.89 8.27
C THR A 14 -8.77 -21.50 7.17
N ASP A 15 -9.19 -22.62 6.61
CA ASP A 15 -8.49 -23.23 5.48
C ASP A 15 -8.54 -22.34 4.24
N ASN A 16 -7.42 -22.26 3.52
CA ASN A 16 -7.24 -21.47 2.29
C ASN A 16 -7.55 -19.97 2.44
N LEU A 17 -7.37 -19.42 3.64
CA LEU A 17 -7.50 -17.99 3.90
C LEU A 17 -6.50 -17.18 3.06
N ASP A 18 -7.00 -16.20 2.30
CA ASP A 18 -6.20 -15.19 1.63
C ASP A 18 -6.17 -13.92 2.50
N PRO A 19 -5.02 -13.49 3.04
CA PRO A 19 -4.95 -12.26 3.83
C PRO A 19 -5.37 -11.03 3.04
N LEU A 20 -5.20 -11.04 1.71
CA LEU A 20 -5.57 -9.91 0.86
C LEU A 20 -7.09 -9.68 0.91
N SER A 21 -7.90 -10.74 0.81
CA SER A 21 -9.37 -10.63 0.85
C SER A 21 -9.93 -10.25 2.23
N MET A 22 -9.10 -10.24 3.26
CA MET A 22 -9.48 -9.74 4.59
C MET A 22 -9.20 -8.25 4.78
N LEU A 23 -8.24 -7.71 4.04
CA LEU A 23 -7.73 -6.35 4.21
C LEU A 23 -8.28 -5.37 3.18
N ILE A 24 -8.78 -5.89 2.05
CA ILE A 24 -9.34 -5.12 0.95
C ILE A 24 -10.54 -5.83 0.35
N ASP A 25 -11.41 -5.06 -0.30
CA ASP A 25 -12.55 -5.57 -1.06
C ASP A 25 -12.52 -5.14 -2.54
N ASP A 26 -13.55 -5.55 -3.30
CA ASP A 26 -13.68 -5.22 -4.71
C ASP A 26 -13.83 -3.72 -4.98
N ALA A 27 -14.37 -2.97 -4.01
CA ALA A 27 -14.53 -1.52 -4.14
C ALA A 27 -13.18 -0.81 -4.00
N ASP A 28 -12.33 -1.24 -3.06
CA ASP A 28 -10.95 -0.76 -2.93
C ASP A 28 -10.15 -1.03 -4.20
N MET A 29 -10.21 -2.27 -4.73
CA MET A 29 -9.53 -2.63 -5.98
C MET A 29 -10.00 -1.78 -7.16
N ALA A 30 -11.32 -1.59 -7.29
CA ALA A 30 -11.88 -0.75 -8.35
C ALA A 30 -11.44 0.72 -8.22
N ALA A 31 -11.41 1.26 -7.00
CA ALA A 31 -10.93 2.62 -6.75
C ALA A 31 -9.45 2.77 -7.14
N TRP A 32 -8.58 1.85 -6.73
CA TRP A 32 -7.16 1.91 -7.05
C TRP A 32 -6.88 1.79 -8.55
N ASN A 33 -7.62 0.94 -9.25
CA ASN A 33 -7.52 0.82 -10.70
C ASN A 33 -7.92 2.13 -11.40
N ASN A 34 -8.98 2.79 -10.93
CA ASN A 34 -9.38 4.11 -11.43
C ASN A 34 -8.34 5.20 -11.13
N GLU A 35 -7.57 5.04 -10.05
CA GLU A 35 -6.44 5.91 -9.69
C GLU A 35 -5.16 5.59 -10.48
N GLY A 36 -5.17 4.54 -11.31
CA GLY A 36 -4.07 4.15 -12.20
C GLY A 36 -3.11 3.12 -11.61
N LEU A 37 -3.50 2.42 -10.54
CA LEU A 37 -2.81 1.22 -10.08
C LEU A 37 -3.04 0.09 -11.11
N PRO A 38 -2.02 -0.72 -11.44
CA PRO A 38 -2.21 -1.89 -12.30
C PRO A 38 -3.12 -2.94 -11.65
N ALA A 39 -3.98 -3.56 -12.46
CA ALA A 39 -4.94 -4.57 -12.02
C ALA A 39 -4.30 -5.97 -11.88
N ASP A 40 -3.24 -6.07 -11.08
CA ASP A 40 -2.55 -7.32 -10.78
C ASP A 40 -2.40 -7.53 -9.28
N ARG A 41 -2.26 -8.80 -8.87
CA ARG A 41 -2.22 -9.18 -7.45
C ARG A 41 -1.07 -8.52 -6.69
N MET A 42 0.12 -8.41 -7.29
CA MET A 42 1.28 -7.81 -6.62
C MET A 42 1.04 -6.32 -6.36
N SER A 43 0.44 -5.62 -7.31
CA SER A 43 0.04 -4.22 -7.14
C SER A 43 -0.99 -4.05 -6.02
N TYR A 44 -1.99 -4.94 -5.93
CA TYR A 44 -2.96 -4.92 -4.82
C TYR A 44 -2.32 -5.24 -3.47
N GLU A 45 -1.41 -6.20 -3.40
CA GLU A 45 -0.66 -6.51 -2.17
C GLU A 45 0.16 -5.28 -1.71
N ASN A 46 0.86 -4.61 -2.63
CA ASN A 46 1.63 -3.40 -2.32
C ASN A 46 0.74 -2.24 -1.88
N ALA A 47 -0.39 -2.03 -2.55
CA ALA A 47 -1.35 -0.99 -2.18
C ALA A 47 -1.97 -1.28 -0.80
N THR A 48 -2.29 -2.54 -0.51
CA THR A 48 -2.80 -2.99 0.80
C THR A 48 -1.81 -2.73 1.91
N ILE A 49 -0.52 -3.03 1.69
CA ILE A 49 0.55 -2.71 2.64
C ILE A 49 0.59 -1.19 2.85
N LEU A 50 0.57 -0.39 1.78
CA LEU A 50 0.65 1.06 1.87
C LEU A 50 -0.54 1.69 2.60
N THR A 51 -1.73 1.09 2.52
CA THR A 51 -2.96 1.61 3.15
C THR A 51 -3.20 1.10 4.56
N ASN A 52 -2.62 -0.05 4.92
CA ASN A 52 -2.83 -0.70 6.23
C ASN A 52 -1.58 -0.70 7.14
N CYS A 53 -0.43 -0.16 6.71
CA CYS A 53 0.76 -0.09 7.56
C CYS A 53 0.67 1.03 8.61
N GLU A 54 1.07 0.71 9.83
CA GLU A 54 1.25 1.70 10.91
C GLU A 54 2.46 2.62 10.67
N ARG A 55 3.53 2.09 10.08
CA ARG A 55 4.72 2.87 9.72
C ARG A 55 4.73 3.18 8.23
N TRP A 56 5.17 4.38 7.87
CA TRP A 56 5.34 4.79 6.48
C TRP A 56 6.30 3.86 5.73
N PRO A 57 5.85 3.11 4.71
CA PRO A 57 6.72 2.20 3.98
C PRO A 57 7.63 2.96 3.01
N LEU A 58 8.85 2.47 2.83
CA LEU A 58 9.72 2.92 1.75
C LEU A 58 9.32 2.19 0.46
N MET A 59 8.75 2.92 -0.49
CA MET A 59 8.35 2.38 -1.78
C MET A 59 9.52 2.41 -2.78
N ILE A 60 9.85 1.25 -3.35
CA ILE A 60 10.85 1.10 -4.41
C ILE A 60 10.10 0.89 -5.73
N ASP A 61 10.03 1.93 -6.56
CA ASP A 61 9.20 1.96 -7.77
C ASP A 61 10.03 2.37 -9.01
N PRO A 62 10.70 1.41 -9.68
CA PRO A 62 11.48 1.70 -10.87
C PRO A 62 10.62 2.03 -12.10
N GLN A 63 9.35 1.63 -12.10
CA GLN A 63 8.42 1.82 -13.22
C GLN A 63 7.58 3.09 -13.10
N LEU A 64 7.68 3.79 -11.96
CA LEU A 64 6.94 5.01 -11.63
C LEU A 64 5.40 4.81 -11.61
N GLN A 65 4.94 3.59 -11.38
CA GLN A 65 3.51 3.26 -11.32
C GLN A 65 2.91 3.61 -9.96
N GLY A 66 3.60 3.26 -8.88
CA GLY A 66 3.17 3.56 -7.51
C GLY A 66 3.14 5.07 -7.25
N VAL A 67 4.15 5.81 -7.72
CA VAL A 67 4.14 7.27 -7.59
C VAL A 67 3.01 7.93 -8.39
N LYS A 68 2.67 7.39 -9.57
CA LYS A 68 1.54 7.87 -10.36
C LYS A 68 0.23 7.65 -9.61
N TRP A 69 0.03 6.44 -9.07
CA TRP A 69 -1.14 6.10 -8.27
C TRP A 69 -1.32 7.03 -7.05
N ILE A 70 -0.28 7.24 -6.24
CA ILE A 70 -0.33 8.14 -5.08
C ILE A 70 -0.67 9.57 -5.50
N ARG A 71 -0.07 10.07 -6.58
CA ARG A 71 -0.38 11.42 -7.09
C ARG A 71 -1.83 11.56 -7.53
N THR A 72 -2.39 10.55 -8.18
CA THR A 72 -3.81 10.54 -8.57
C THR A 72 -4.71 10.49 -7.34
N ARG A 73 -4.43 9.61 -6.38
CA ARG A 73 -5.24 9.38 -5.18
C ARG A 73 -5.37 10.62 -4.29
N TYR A 74 -4.26 11.30 -4.03
CA TYR A 74 -4.24 12.46 -3.13
C TYR A 74 -4.41 13.80 -3.86
N GLY A 75 -4.18 13.83 -5.18
CA GLY A 75 -4.40 15.00 -6.03
C GLY A 75 -3.70 16.25 -5.50
N GLU A 76 -4.42 17.37 -5.46
CA GLU A 76 -3.90 18.67 -5.01
C GLU A 76 -3.53 18.71 -3.52
N LYS A 77 -4.01 17.76 -2.71
CA LYS A 77 -3.66 17.67 -1.29
C LYS A 77 -2.25 17.08 -1.07
N LEU A 78 -1.64 16.51 -2.11
CA LEU A 78 -0.31 15.91 -2.03
C LEU A 78 0.79 16.96 -2.15
N VAL A 79 1.54 17.18 -1.07
CA VAL A 79 2.75 18.00 -1.11
C VAL A 79 3.96 17.13 -1.46
N VAL A 80 4.53 17.33 -2.65
CA VAL A 80 5.73 16.60 -3.11
C VAL A 80 6.99 17.37 -2.72
N ILE A 81 7.78 16.79 -1.81
CA ILE A 81 9.07 17.33 -1.38
C ILE A 81 10.23 16.44 -1.84
N ARG A 82 11.40 17.05 -2.03
CA ARG A 82 12.66 16.34 -2.29
C ARG A 82 13.68 16.76 -1.25
N LEU A 83 14.34 15.78 -0.64
CA LEU A 83 15.42 16.04 0.31
C LEU A 83 16.51 16.90 -0.36
N GLY A 84 16.90 17.98 0.31
CA GLY A 84 17.88 18.95 -0.19
C GLY A 84 17.34 20.06 -1.09
N ALA A 85 16.04 20.09 -1.39
CA ALA A 85 15.43 21.23 -2.09
C ALA A 85 15.41 22.46 -1.18
N LYS A 86 15.60 23.66 -1.75
CA LYS A 86 15.51 24.92 -1.00
C LYS A 86 14.09 25.06 -0.41
N GLY A 87 14.00 25.33 0.89
CA GLY A 87 12.73 25.46 1.61
C GLY A 87 11.99 24.15 1.89
N TYR A 88 12.66 22.98 1.85
CA TYR A 88 11.98 21.70 2.12
C TYR A 88 11.45 21.58 3.56
N MET A 89 12.17 22.13 4.56
CA MET A 89 11.72 22.10 5.97
C MET A 89 10.48 22.95 6.19
N GLU A 90 10.45 24.16 5.65
CA GLU A 90 9.27 25.05 5.72
C GLU A 90 8.03 24.37 5.11
N LYS A 91 8.20 23.73 3.94
CA LYS A 91 7.12 22.98 3.29
C LYS A 91 6.65 21.78 4.11
N LEU A 92 7.56 21.14 4.85
CA LEU A 92 7.24 20.00 5.71
C LEU A 92 6.52 20.45 6.99
N GLU A 93 6.87 21.59 7.56
CA GLU A 93 6.23 22.16 8.75
C GLU A 93 4.80 22.66 8.48
N HIS A 94 4.51 23.08 7.24
CA HIS A 94 3.20 23.60 6.83
C HIS A 94 2.26 22.56 6.19
N ALA A 95 2.72 21.31 6.01
CA ALA A 95 1.94 20.21 5.45
C ALA A 95 1.07 19.54 6.52
#